data_AF-A0A7C7RWT0-F1
#
_entry.id   AF-A0A7C7RWT0-F1
#
_cell.length_a   1.000
_cell.length_b   1.000
_cell.length_c   1.000
_cell.angle_alpha   90.00
_cell.angle_beta   90.00
_cell.angle_gamma   90.00
#
_symmetry.space_group_name_H-M   'P 1'
#
loop_
_entity.id
_entity.type
_entity.pdbx_description
1 polymer ?
#
loop_
_entity_poly.entity_id
_entity_poly.type
_entity_poly.pdbx_seq_one_letter_code
_entity_poly.pdbx_strand_id
1 'polypeptide(L)'
;MKTVIGLVTGGGVAAFFFFSWIIQLLWNSIVAGHLGLLKPLSYLQAAGLWFLITLLFAWVGIGAGRYVYLRRKARDWEEIGRRVETRVRDALVRWAEGEPDAEWEELGKKIEDKIKRKLRDWLKEG
;
A
#
# COMPACT_ATOMS: atom_id res chain seq x y z
N MET A 1 -14.54 -18.60 19.75
CA MET A 1 -13.34 -18.18 18.98
C MET A 1 -13.01 -19.15 17.82
N LYS A 2 -13.98 -19.60 17.02
CA LYS A 2 -13.72 -20.46 15.83
C LYS A 2 -14.36 -19.96 14.53
N THR A 3 -15.22 -18.93 14.60
CA THR A 3 -15.97 -18.39 13.46
C THR A 3 -15.29 -17.19 12.78
N VAL A 4 -14.42 -16.47 13.50
CA VAL A 4 -13.74 -15.27 12.97
C VAL A 4 -12.59 -15.63 12.01
N ILE A 5 -11.96 -16.79 12.20
CA ILE A 5 -10.84 -17.24 11.35
C ILE A 5 -11.33 -17.65 9.95
N GLY A 6 -12.56 -18.18 9.83
CA GLY A 6 -13.14 -18.57 8.53
C GLY A 6 -13.58 -17.39 7.66
N LEU A 7 -13.94 -16.25 8.26
CA LEU A 7 -14.38 -15.06 7.52
C LEU A 7 -13.20 -14.32 6.88
N VAL A 8 -12.04 -14.30 7.55
CA VAL A 8 -10.81 -13.65 7.05
C VAL A 8 -10.19 -14.42 5.88
N THR A 9 -10.38 -15.75 5.81
CA THR A 9 -9.91 -16.56 4.68
C THR A 9 -10.82 -16.49 3.44
N GLY A 10 -12.06 -16.02 3.57
CA GLY A 10 -12.98 -15.83 2.44
C GLY A 10 -12.70 -14.57 1.61
N GLY A 11 -12.11 -13.54 2.22
CA GLY A 11 -11.77 -12.27 1.55
C GLY A 11 -10.40 -12.25 0.86
N GLY A 12 -9.55 -13.26 1.09
CA GLY A 12 -8.14 -13.23 0.65
C GLY A 12 -7.95 -13.16 -0.86
N VAL A 13 -8.82 -13.82 -1.62
CA VAL A 13 -8.77 -13.84 -3.09
C VAL A 13 -9.23 -12.50 -3.66
N ALA A 14 -10.34 -11.95 -3.17
CA ALA A 14 -10.84 -10.65 -3.60
C ALA A 14 -9.86 -9.51 -3.23
N ALA A 15 -9.28 -9.56 -2.03
CA ALA A 15 -8.26 -8.62 -1.59
C ALA A 15 -7.02 -8.69 -2.49
N PHE A 16 -6.56 -9.89 -2.84
CA PHE A 16 -5.42 -10.07 -3.74
C PHE A 16 -5.63 -9.36 -5.09
N PHE A 17 -6.81 -9.50 -5.70
CA PHE A 17 -7.15 -8.84 -6.96
C PHE A 17 -7.33 -7.33 -6.81
N PHE A 18 -7.99 -6.88 -5.74
CA PHE A 18 -8.15 -5.47 -5.43
C PHE A 18 -6.80 -4.76 -5.25
N PHE A 19 -5.88 -5.36 -4.48
CA PHE A 19 -4.53 -4.83 -4.30
C PHE A 19 -3.72 -4.86 -5.60
N SER A 20 -3.86 -5.92 -6.41
CA SER A 20 -3.21 -6.00 -7.73
C SER A 20 -3.64 -4.86 -8.65
N TRP A 21 -4.92 -4.46 -8.62
CA TRP A 21 -5.44 -3.33 -9.38
C TRP A 21 -4.87 -2.00 -8.89
N ILE A 22 -4.84 -1.78 -7.57
CA ILE A 22 -4.25 -0.57 -6.99
C ILE A 22 -2.76 -0.45 -7.32
N ILE A 23 -1.99 -1.55 -7.21
CA ILE A 23 -0.57 -1.58 -7.55
C ILE A 23 -0.35 -1.23 -9.03
N GLN A 24 -1.15 -1.80 -9.93
CA GLN A 24 -1.09 -1.49 -11.35
C GLN A 24 -1.35 0.00 -11.61
N LEU A 25 -2.40 0.55 -11.00
CA LEU A 25 -2.82 1.94 -11.20
C LEU A 25 -1.73 2.91 -10.71
N LEU A 26 -1.17 2.65 -9.51
CA LEU A 26 -0.08 3.43 -8.95
C LEU A 26 1.20 3.32 -9.78
N TRP A 27 1.57 2.13 -10.24
CA TRP A 27 2.75 1.96 -11.08
C TRP A 27 2.63 2.72 -12.40
N ASN A 28 1.49 2.60 -13.08
CA ASN A 28 1.27 3.25 -14.37
C ASN A 28 1.20 4.77 -14.22
N SER A 29 0.63 5.27 -13.13
CA SER A 29 0.56 6.70 -12.86
C SER A 29 1.92 7.29 -12.44
N ILE A 30 2.60 6.65 -11.49
CA ILE A 30 3.80 7.21 -10.86
C ILE A 30 5.06 6.84 -11.66
N VAL A 31 5.28 5.56 -11.89
CA VAL A 31 6.55 5.08 -12.48
C VAL A 31 6.56 5.29 -13.99
N ALA A 32 5.50 4.87 -14.68
CA ALA A 32 5.43 5.06 -16.13
C ALA A 32 5.07 6.51 -16.50
N GLY A 33 4.13 7.12 -15.79
CA GLY A 33 3.65 8.48 -16.10
C GLY A 33 4.58 9.60 -15.64
N HIS A 34 5.10 9.56 -14.40
CA HIS A 34 5.89 10.66 -13.85
C HIS A 34 7.39 10.51 -14.08
N LEU A 35 7.92 9.28 -13.99
CA LEU A 35 9.35 9.04 -14.17
C LEU A 35 9.74 8.71 -15.61
N GLY A 36 8.79 8.30 -16.47
CA GLY A 36 9.02 7.96 -17.88
C GLY A 36 10.08 6.86 -18.11
N LEU A 37 10.53 6.21 -17.03
CA LEU A 37 11.76 5.42 -17.01
C LEU A 37 11.49 3.97 -17.39
N LEU A 38 10.27 3.48 -17.14
CA LEU A 38 9.88 2.09 -17.31
C LEU A 38 8.52 1.97 -18.00
N LYS A 39 8.32 0.86 -18.70
CA LYS A 39 7.07 0.56 -19.41
C LYS A 39 5.90 0.39 -18.41
N PRO A 40 4.68 0.80 -18.80
CA PRO A 40 3.49 0.56 -17.99
C PRO A 40 3.25 -0.95 -17.82
N LEU A 41 2.79 -1.32 -16.62
CA LEU A 41 2.43 -2.69 -16.25
C LEU A 41 0.97 -2.97 -16.61
N SER A 42 0.72 -4.15 -17.17
CA SER A 42 -0.63 -4.68 -17.29
C SER A 42 -1.12 -5.25 -15.95
N TYR A 43 -2.45 -5.35 -15.79
CA TYR A 43 -3.06 -5.93 -14.59
C TYR A 43 -2.51 -7.32 -14.26
N LEU A 44 -2.35 -8.15 -15.29
CA LEU A 44 -1.84 -9.51 -15.15
C LEU A 44 -0.38 -9.53 -14.68
N GLN A 45 0.44 -8.58 -15.13
CA GLN A 45 1.82 -8.45 -14.67
C GLN A 45 1.89 -7.97 -13.21
N ALA A 46 1.04 -7.01 -12.83
CA ALA A 46 0.95 -6.53 -11.45
C ALA A 46 0.52 -7.67 -10.51
N ALA A 47 -0.52 -8.43 -10.89
CA ALA A 47 -0.99 -9.58 -10.13
C ALA A 47 0.08 -10.69 -10.05
N GLY A 48 0.75 -11.00 -11.16
CA GLY A 48 1.84 -11.99 -11.18
C GLY A 48 3.02 -11.59 -10.30
N LEU A 49 3.46 -10.32 -10.37
CA LEU A 49 4.55 -9.81 -9.54
C LEU A 49 4.16 -9.82 -8.05
N TRP A 50 2.94 -9.39 -7.74
CA TRP A 50 2.40 -9.41 -6.38
C TRP A 50 2.32 -10.83 -5.80
N PHE A 51 1.92 -11.81 -6.62
CA PHE A 51 1.91 -13.23 -6.26
C PHE A 51 3.32 -13.76 -5.97
N LEU A 52 4.29 -13.46 -6.86
CA LEU A 52 5.68 -13.91 -6.69
C LEU A 52 6.33 -13.30 -5.45
N ILE A 53 6.07 -12.01 -5.17
CA ILE A 53 6.51 -11.37 -3.92
C ILE A 53 5.91 -12.10 -2.71
N THR A 54 4.60 -12.39 -2.76
CA THR A 54 3.92 -13.10 -1.68
C THR A 54 4.53 -14.50 -1.46
N LEU A 55 4.83 -15.24 -2.53
CA LEU A 55 5.49 -16.55 -2.45
C LEU A 55 6.92 -16.46 -1.93
N LEU A 56 7.69 -15.46 -2.38
CA LEU A 56 9.07 -15.22 -1.95
C LEU A 56 9.15 -15.02 -0.43
N PHE A 57 8.20 -14.26 0.14
CA PHE A 57 8.15 -13.99 1.57
C PHE A 57 7.31 -15.01 2.37
N ALA A 58 6.55 -15.89 1.71
CA ALA A 58 5.78 -16.94 2.37
C ALA A 58 6.69 -17.93 3.12
N TRP A 59 7.89 -18.21 2.59
CA TRP A 59 8.87 -19.09 3.24
C TRP A 59 9.58 -18.43 4.45
N VAL A 60 9.48 -17.12 4.61
CA VAL A 60 10.09 -16.39 5.75
C VAL A 60 9.20 -16.45 7.01
N GLY A 61 7.97 -16.99 6.93
CA GLY A 61 6.91 -16.63 7.88
C GLY A 61 6.24 -17.71 8.75
N ILE A 62 6.35 -19.02 8.47
CA ILE A 62 5.47 -20.02 9.13
C ILE A 62 6.24 -21.32 9.43
N GLY A 63 6.88 -21.44 10.61
CA GLY A 63 7.56 -22.70 10.94
C GLY A 63 8.19 -22.92 12.33
N ALA A 64 8.33 -21.94 13.23
CA ALA A 64 8.92 -22.23 14.55
C ALA A 64 8.43 -21.31 15.69
N GLY A 65 7.87 -21.91 16.75
CA GLY A 65 7.85 -21.34 18.12
C GLY A 65 6.70 -20.40 18.50
N ARG A 66 5.48 -20.91 18.62
CA ARG A 66 4.21 -20.15 18.73
C ARG A 66 4.03 -19.18 19.92
N TYR A 67 4.93 -19.06 20.89
CA TYR A 67 4.75 -18.12 22.02
C TYR A 67 5.86 -17.07 22.19
N VAL A 68 7.12 -17.40 21.92
CA VAL A 68 8.24 -16.42 21.98
C VAL A 68 8.32 -15.59 20.69
N TYR A 69 7.93 -16.17 19.55
CA TYR A 69 7.99 -15.50 18.25
C TYR A 69 6.95 -14.38 18.12
N LEU A 70 5.78 -14.51 18.75
CA LEU A 70 4.70 -13.50 18.64
C LEU A 70 5.08 -12.16 19.29
N ARG A 71 5.81 -12.16 20.41
CA ARG A 71 6.22 -10.93 21.09
C ARG A 71 7.38 -10.22 20.38
N ARG A 72 8.30 -10.98 19.79
CA ARG A 72 9.41 -10.43 18.99
C ARG A 72 8.89 -9.90 17.66
N LYS A 73 8.04 -10.68 16.97
CA LYS A 73 7.37 -10.28 15.73
C LYS A 73 6.45 -9.06 15.94
N ALA A 74 5.79 -8.92 17.08
CA ALA A 74 5.02 -7.71 17.40
C ALA A 74 5.92 -6.46 17.50
N ARG A 75 7.09 -6.56 18.16
CA ARG A 75 8.08 -5.47 18.17
C ARG A 75 8.65 -5.18 16.78
N ASP A 76 8.95 -6.22 16.02
CA ASP A 76 9.44 -6.09 14.64
C ASP A 76 8.37 -5.43 13.76
N TRP A 77 7.09 -5.78 13.92
CA TRP A 77 5.97 -5.14 13.24
C TRP A 77 5.73 -3.70 13.68
N GLU A 78 5.93 -3.37 14.95
CA GLU A 78 5.81 -2.01 15.46
C GLU A 78 6.97 -1.13 14.94
N GLU A 79 8.16 -1.68 14.79
CA GLU A 79 9.29 -1.01 14.15
C GLU A 79 9.08 -0.86 12.63
N ILE A 80 8.65 -1.93 11.96
CA ILE A 80 8.30 -1.91 10.52
C ILE A 80 7.16 -0.93 10.29
N GLY A 81 6.13 -0.94 11.14
CA GLY A 81 4.98 -0.05 11.12
C GLY A 81 5.42 1.40 11.24
N ARG A 82 6.23 1.75 12.25
CA ARG A 82 6.79 3.11 12.39
C ARG A 82 7.62 3.53 11.18
N ARG A 83 8.43 2.63 10.61
CA ARG A 83 9.25 2.92 9.43
C ARG A 83 8.40 3.14 8.18
N VAL A 84 7.34 2.35 8.00
CA VAL A 84 6.37 2.51 6.91
C VAL A 84 5.59 3.80 7.09
N GLU A 85 5.07 4.05 8.28
CA GLU A 85 4.34 5.27 8.63
C GLU A 85 5.17 6.52 8.36
N THR A 86 6.43 6.56 8.81
CA THR A 86 7.34 7.70 8.56
C THR A 86 7.55 7.93 7.07
N ARG A 87 7.81 6.85 6.30
CA ARG A 87 8.02 6.97 4.84
C ARG A 87 6.75 7.40 4.10
N VAL A 88 5.60 6.88 4.50
CA VAL A 88 4.30 7.25 3.94
C VAL A 88 3.99 8.70 4.25
N ARG A 89 4.19 9.13 5.50
CA ARG A 89 4.01 10.52 5.92
C ARG A 89 4.92 11.45 5.12
N ASP A 90 6.20 11.15 5.01
CA ASP A 90 7.16 11.95 4.23
C ASP A 90 6.76 12.07 2.75
N ALA A 91 6.35 10.96 2.14
CA ALA A 91 5.90 10.95 0.75
C ALA A 91 4.63 11.79 0.56
N LEU A 92 3.68 11.67 1.48
CA LEU A 92 2.42 12.41 1.46
C LEU A 92 2.63 13.89 1.74
N VAL A 93 3.51 14.27 2.68
CA VAL A 93 3.91 15.67 2.94
C VAL A 93 4.48 16.29 1.67
N ARG A 94 5.46 15.62 1.04
CA ARG A 94 6.07 16.10 -0.22
C ARG A 94 5.04 16.25 -1.32
N TRP A 95 4.15 15.27 -1.45
CA TRP A 95 3.15 15.26 -2.50
C TRP A 95 2.03 16.27 -2.27
N ALA A 96 1.56 16.43 -1.03
CA ALA A 96 0.50 17.37 -0.67
C ALA A 96 1.02 18.80 -0.45
N GLU A 97 2.34 19.02 -0.57
CA GLU A 97 3.00 20.28 -0.22
C GLU A 97 2.66 20.68 1.23
N GLY A 98 2.61 19.67 2.10
CA GLY A 98 2.34 19.80 3.53
C GLY A 98 3.58 20.22 4.31
N GLU A 99 3.39 20.61 5.57
CA GLU A 99 4.50 20.81 6.50
C GLU A 99 4.97 19.44 7.03
N PRO A 100 6.29 19.25 7.24
CA PRO A 100 6.86 17.95 7.64
C PRO A 100 6.38 17.46 9.02
N ASP A 101 5.91 18.37 9.86
CA ASP A 101 5.35 18.15 11.18
C ASP A 101 3.82 18.19 11.21
N ALA A 102 3.15 18.47 10.09
CA ALA A 102 1.69 18.56 9.99
C ALA A 102 1.00 17.29 10.51
N GLU A 103 -0.01 17.46 11.37
CA GLU A 103 -0.77 16.34 11.91
C GLU A 103 -1.49 15.56 10.80
N TRP A 104 -1.75 14.27 11.05
CA TRP A 104 -2.42 13.38 10.10
C TRP A 104 -3.75 13.94 9.57
N GLU A 105 -4.49 14.65 10.42
CA GLU A 105 -5.76 15.26 10.05
C GLU A 105 -5.58 16.41 9.06
N GLU A 106 -4.59 17.27 9.28
CA GLU A 106 -4.27 18.39 8.38
C GLU A 106 -3.70 17.90 7.06
N LEU A 107 -2.80 16.91 7.12
CA LEU A 107 -2.24 16.27 5.93
C LEU A 107 -3.35 15.59 5.12
N GLY A 108 -4.30 14.94 5.79
CA GLY A 108 -5.49 14.34 5.17
C GLY A 108 -6.34 15.36 4.40
N LYS A 109 -6.62 16.52 5.01
CA LYS A 109 -7.37 17.62 4.36
C LYS A 109 -6.65 18.11 3.10
N LYS A 110 -5.33 18.33 3.16
CA LYS A 110 -4.53 18.76 1.99
C LYS A 110 -4.52 17.71 0.87
N ILE A 111 -4.40 16.42 1.22
CA ILE A 111 -4.50 15.31 0.28
C ILE A 111 -5.86 15.31 -0.41
N GLU A 112 -6.94 15.38 0.36
CA GLU A 112 -8.31 15.38 -0.16
C GLU A 112 -8.54 16.54 -1.12
N ASP A 113 -8.10 17.74 -0.75
CA ASP A 113 -8.19 18.92 -1.58
C ASP A 113 -7.40 18.77 -2.89
N LYS A 114 -6.19 18.19 -2.83
CA LYS A 114 -5.37 17.95 -4.04
C LYS A 114 -6.01 16.91 -4.96
N ILE A 115 -6.63 15.86 -4.41
CA ILE A 115 -7.39 14.86 -5.18
C ILE A 115 -8.61 15.51 -5.83
N LYS A 116 -9.42 16.26 -5.07
CA LYS A 116 -10.61 16.96 -5.58
C LYS A 116 -10.27 17.95 -6.68
N ARG A 117 -9.15 18.67 -6.58
CA ARG A 117 -8.67 19.57 -7.63
C ARG A 117 -8.30 18.80 -8.89
N LYS A 118 -7.43 17.79 -8.78
CA LYS A 118 -7.02 16.98 -9.94
C LYS A 118 -8.19 16.31 -10.64
N LEU A 119 -9.15 15.78 -9.88
CA LEU A 119 -10.35 15.14 -10.45
C LEU A 119 -11.22 16.16 -11.20
N ARG A 120 -11.36 17.37 -10.66
CA ARG A 120 -12.13 18.46 -11.29
C ARG A 120 -11.46 18.96 -12.56
N ASP A 121 -10.14 19.07 -12.59
CA ASP A 121 -9.39 19.47 -13.79
C ASP A 121 -9.53 18.39 -14.87
N TRP A 122 -9.45 17.12 -14.47
CA TRP A 122 -9.65 15.98 -15.38
C TRP A 122 -11.06 15.93 -15.98
N LEU A 123 -12.09 16.29 -15.20
CA LEU A 123 -13.48 16.40 -15.67
C LEU A 123 -13.75 17.62 -16.57
N LYS A 124 -12.82 18.58 -16.65
CA LYS A 124 -12.93 19.75 -17.55
C LYS A 124 -12.18 19.54 -18.86
N GLU A 125 -11.18 18.65 -18.87
CA GLU A 125 -10.38 18.31 -20.05
C GLU A 125 -10.95 17.13 -20.86
N GLY A 126 -11.89 16.36 -20.28
CA GLY A 126 -12.65 15.30 -20.96
C GLY A 126 -14.05 15.72 -21.34
#